data_AF-V5H6P4-F1
#
_entry.id   AF-V5H6P4-F1
#
_cell.length_a   1.000
_cell.length_b   1.000
_cell.length_c   1.000
_cell.angle_alpha   90.00
_cell.angle_beta   90.00
_cell.angle_gamma   90.00
#
_symmetry.space_group_name_H-M   'P 1'
#
loop_
_entity.id
_entity.type
_entity.pdbx_description
1 polymer ?
#
loop_
_entity_poly.entity_id
_entity_poly.type
_entity_poly.pdbx_seq_one_letter_code
_entity_poly.pdbx_strand_id
1 'polypeptide(L)'
;DAERGQQELIEELEEIEEEESKFCTLPRGGNTFTIRQVVFQKGPDYKPLGFSIVGGRDSPKGSMGIYVKTIFPNGQAADSGTLKEGDEILAVNSKPLHGASHKEAINVFKQIRSGSLLLHIG
;
A
#
# COMPACT_ATOMS: atom_id res chain seq x y z
N ASP A 1 14.34 22.80 39.83
CA ASP A 1 14.71 23.09 38.43
C ASP A 1 14.85 21.82 37.61
N ALA A 2 13.74 21.26 37.13
CA ALA A 2 13.73 20.02 36.36
C ALA A 2 12.62 20.01 35.29
N GLU A 3 12.37 21.14 34.63
CA GLU A 3 11.34 21.25 33.58
C GLU A 3 11.93 21.50 32.18
N ARG A 4 13.25 21.39 32.01
CA ARG A 4 13.93 21.54 30.70
C ARG A 4 14.00 20.24 29.87
N GLY A 5 13.16 19.25 30.18
CA GLY A 5 13.11 17.95 29.51
C GLY A 5 11.98 17.79 28.50
N GLN A 6 11.20 18.85 28.23
CA GLN A 6 10.05 18.77 27.32
C GLN A 6 10.26 19.47 25.96
N GLN A 7 11.47 19.96 25.67
CA GLN A 7 11.72 20.74 24.45
C GLN A 7 12.26 19.90 23.26
N GLU A 8 12.73 18.67 23.46
CA GLU A 8 13.29 17.84 22.37
C GLU A 8 12.25 16.94 21.67
N LEU A 9 11.05 16.80 22.21
CA LEU A 9 9.99 15.92 21.65
C LEU A 9 9.04 16.63 20.67
N ILE A 10 9.19 17.94 20.48
CA ILE A 10 8.29 18.74 19.65
C ILE A 10 8.88 18.97 18.25
N GLU A 11 10.22 19.06 18.10
CA GLU A 11 10.86 19.20 16.78
C GLU A 11 10.80 17.91 15.93
N GLU A 12 10.85 16.72 16.55
CA GLU A 12 10.74 15.44 15.80
C GLU A 12 9.32 15.09 15.34
N LEU A 13 8.30 15.79 15.84
CA LEU A 13 6.90 15.58 15.43
C LEU A 13 6.43 16.59 14.36
N GLU A 14 7.13 17.71 14.18
CA GLU A 14 6.78 18.73 13.16
C GLU A 14 7.30 18.36 11.76
N GLU A 15 8.39 17.59 11.65
CA GLU A 15 8.88 17.09 10.34
C GLU A 15 8.02 15.96 9.74
N ILE A 16 7.09 15.38 10.51
CA ILE A 16 6.20 14.32 9.99
C ILE A 16 4.95 14.92 9.31
N GLU A 17 4.61 16.19 9.55
CA GLU A 17 3.39 16.81 8.99
C GLU A 17 3.56 17.38 7.57
N GLU A 18 4.77 17.74 7.12
CA GLU A 18 4.92 18.31 5.76
C GLU A 18 4.91 17.26 4.63
N GLU A 19 5.24 16.00 4.91
CA GLU A 19 5.14 14.90 3.93
C GLU A 19 3.72 14.29 3.86
N GLU A 20 2.72 14.89 4.49
CA GLU A 20 1.30 14.54 4.27
C GLU A 20 0.68 15.25 3.07
N SER A 21 1.26 16.35 2.62
CA SER A 21 0.56 17.30 1.73
C SER A 21 0.80 17.07 0.22
N LYS A 22 1.56 16.04 -0.17
CA LYS A 22 1.90 15.79 -1.59
C LYS A 22 1.29 14.55 -2.23
N PHE A 23 0.64 13.66 -1.49
CA PHE A 23 0.18 12.39 -2.07
C PHE A 23 -1.28 12.37 -2.54
N CYS A 24 -2.04 13.46 -2.35
CA CYS A 24 -3.40 13.55 -2.88
C CYS A 24 -3.50 14.66 -3.93
N THR A 25 -2.91 14.42 -5.11
CA THR A 25 -3.55 14.97 -6.31
C THR A 25 -4.78 14.11 -6.56
N LEU A 26 -5.88 14.42 -5.87
CA LEU A 26 -7.21 13.87 -6.15
C LEU A 26 -7.50 14.01 -7.67
N PRO A 27 -8.27 13.09 -8.25
CA PRO A 27 -8.20 12.77 -9.68
C PRO A 27 -8.44 13.99 -10.56
N ARG A 28 -7.53 14.16 -11.54
CA ARG A 28 -7.84 14.90 -12.77
C ARG A 28 -9.15 14.33 -13.31
N GLY A 29 -10.12 15.22 -13.54
CA GLY A 29 -11.44 14.85 -14.03
C GLY A 29 -11.40 13.93 -15.24
N GLY A 30 -12.31 12.96 -15.27
CA GLY A 30 -12.65 12.20 -16.47
C GLY A 30 -11.68 11.07 -16.83
N ASN A 31 -11.47 10.09 -15.95
CA ASN A 31 -10.82 8.84 -16.35
C ASN A 31 -11.80 7.67 -16.19
N THR A 32 -12.01 6.94 -17.28
CA THR A 32 -12.49 5.57 -17.25
C THR A 32 -11.56 4.76 -16.32
N PHE A 33 -12.06 4.30 -15.17
CA PHE A 33 -11.30 3.41 -14.28
C PHE A 33 -11.07 2.08 -15.02
N THR A 34 -9.93 1.95 -15.70
CA THR A 34 -9.55 0.70 -16.34
C THR A 34 -8.95 -0.20 -15.27
N ILE A 35 -9.76 -1.11 -14.73
CA ILE A 35 -9.27 -2.13 -13.81
C ILE A 35 -8.24 -2.98 -14.57
N ARG A 36 -7.03 -3.09 -14.01
CA ARG A 36 -5.93 -3.89 -14.55
C ARG A 36 -5.69 -5.09 -13.67
N GLN A 37 -5.14 -6.14 -14.28
CA GLN A 37 -4.78 -7.37 -13.60
C GLN A 37 -3.27 -7.56 -13.63
N VAL A 38 -2.69 -7.88 -12.48
CA VAL A 38 -1.26 -8.19 -12.35
C VAL A 38 -1.11 -9.56 -11.71
N VAL A 39 -0.31 -10.43 -12.31
CA VAL A 39 -0.06 -11.77 -11.77
C VAL A 39 1.37 -11.85 -11.27
N PHE A 40 1.53 -12.21 -10.00
CA PHE A 40 2.80 -12.51 -9.35
C PHE A 40 2.85 -13.97 -8.92
N GLN A 41 4.04 -14.45 -8.57
CA GLN A 41 4.23 -15.80 -8.04
C GLN A 41 4.74 -15.75 -6.61
N LYS A 42 4.16 -16.55 -5.71
CA LYS A 42 4.68 -16.76 -4.36
C LYS A 42 5.26 -18.16 -4.24
N GLY A 43 6.34 -18.28 -3.48
CA GLY A 43 6.98 -19.55 -3.18
C GLY A 43 8.47 -19.36 -2.86
N PRO A 44 9.14 -20.41 -2.38
CA PRO A 44 10.57 -20.36 -2.05
C PRO A 44 11.46 -20.10 -3.27
N ASP A 45 11.02 -20.48 -4.47
CA ASP A 45 11.77 -20.32 -5.71
C ASP A 45 11.53 -18.97 -6.41
N TYR A 46 10.66 -18.13 -5.85
CA TYR A 46 10.26 -16.86 -6.45
C TYR A 46 10.79 -15.66 -5.65
N LYS A 47 11.12 -14.58 -6.36
CA LYS A 47 11.47 -13.30 -5.76
C LYS A 47 10.35 -12.76 -4.85
N PRO A 48 10.66 -11.92 -3.85
CA PRO A 48 9.61 -11.22 -3.11
C PRO A 48 8.74 -10.38 -4.06
N LEU A 49 7.50 -10.12 -3.66
CA LEU A 49 6.59 -9.26 -4.43
C LEU A 49 7.17 -7.86 -4.63
N GLY A 50 7.86 -7.34 -3.61
CA GLY A 50 8.56 -6.06 -3.68
C GLY A 50 7.64 -4.86 -3.74
N PHE A 51 6.62 -4.81 -2.90
CA PHE A 51 5.88 -3.58 -2.67
C PHE A 51 5.37 -3.48 -1.23
N SER A 52 5.08 -2.26 -0.78
CA SER A 52 4.40 -1.98 0.49
C SER A 52 3.00 -1.45 0.24
N ILE A 53 2.09 -1.71 1.17
CA ILE A 53 0.72 -1.21 1.12
C ILE A 53 0.44 -0.28 2.28
N VAL A 54 -0.49 0.64 2.08
CA VAL A 54 -1.05 1.54 3.09
C VAL A 54 -2.57 1.59 2.98
N GLY A 55 -3.20 2.22 3.96
CA GLY A 55 -4.65 2.38 4.02
C GLY A 55 -5.35 1.20 4.67
N GLY A 56 -6.66 1.10 4.41
CA GLY A 56 -7.59 0.25 5.12
C GLY A 56 -8.60 1.05 5.93
N ARG A 57 -9.70 0.39 6.31
CA ARG A 57 -10.77 1.02 7.12
C ARG A 57 -10.35 1.46 8.52
N ASP A 58 -9.26 0.88 9.02
CA ASP A 58 -8.62 1.14 10.33
C ASP A 58 -7.45 2.12 10.22
N SER A 59 -7.26 2.76 9.06
CA SER A 59 -6.25 3.80 8.90
C SER A 59 -6.53 4.98 9.84
N PRO A 60 -5.51 5.54 10.52
CA PRO A 60 -5.67 6.68 11.42
C PRO A 60 -6.20 7.94 10.71
N LYS A 61 -6.10 8.01 9.38
CA LYS A 61 -6.61 9.10 8.55
C LYS A 61 -8.05 8.88 8.05
N GLY A 62 -8.74 7.87 8.55
CA GLY A 62 -10.11 7.52 8.17
C GLY A 62 -10.18 6.36 7.18
N SER A 63 -11.41 5.94 6.88
CA SER A 63 -11.67 4.76 6.05
C SER A 63 -11.24 4.99 4.61
N MET A 64 -10.15 4.36 4.19
CA MET A 64 -9.61 4.42 2.84
C MET A 64 -9.37 3.03 2.25
N GLY A 65 -9.25 2.95 0.93
CA GLY A 65 -8.85 1.75 0.20
C GLY A 65 -7.44 1.28 0.55
N ILE A 66 -7.02 0.17 -0.06
CA ILE A 66 -5.66 -0.37 0.10
C ILE A 66 -4.83 0.12 -1.08
N TYR A 67 -3.80 0.91 -0.81
CA TYR A 67 -2.96 1.52 -1.85
C TYR A 67 -1.54 1.01 -1.78
N VAL A 68 -0.87 0.98 -2.93
CA VAL A 68 0.57 0.73 -3.00
C VAL A 68 1.33 1.98 -2.58
N LYS A 69 2.12 1.90 -1.50
CA LYS A 69 2.95 3.03 -1.04
C LYS A 69 4.30 3.07 -1.75
N THR A 70 4.99 1.94 -1.81
CA THR A 70 6.36 1.87 -2.33
C THR A 70 6.56 0.63 -3.16
N ILE A 71 7.24 0.75 -4.30
CA ILE A 71 7.72 -0.39 -5.09
C ILE A 71 9.21 -0.58 -4.84
N PHE A 72 9.59 -1.78 -4.39
CA PHE A 72 10.99 -2.12 -4.15
C PHE A 72 11.64 -2.64 -5.44
N PRO A 73 12.84 -2.13 -5.80
CA PRO A 73 13.49 -2.45 -7.07
C PRO A 73 13.89 -3.92 -7.24
N ASN A 74 14.01 -4.67 -6.14
CA ASN A 74 14.42 -6.08 -6.15
C ASN A 74 13.24 -7.08 -6.08
N GLY A 75 12.05 -6.68 -6.48
CA GLY A 75 10.87 -7.56 -6.45
C GLY A 75 10.08 -7.62 -7.75
N GLN A 76 9.15 -8.58 -7.79
CA GLN A 76 8.36 -8.86 -8.98
C GLN A 76 7.51 -7.69 -9.45
N ALA A 77 7.08 -6.81 -8.54
CA ALA A 77 6.33 -5.62 -8.90
C ALA A 77 7.17 -4.63 -9.72
N ALA A 78 8.45 -4.45 -9.35
CA ALA A 78 9.38 -3.64 -10.14
C ALA A 78 9.69 -4.31 -11.49
N ASP A 79 9.99 -5.61 -11.48
CA ASP A 79 10.30 -6.38 -12.70
C ASP A 79 9.13 -6.36 -13.70
N SER A 80 7.88 -6.43 -13.20
CA SER A 80 6.67 -6.40 -14.02
C SER A 80 6.37 -5.01 -14.59
N GLY A 81 6.77 -3.94 -13.89
CA GLY A 81 6.47 -2.54 -14.26
C GLY A 81 4.98 -2.18 -14.36
N THR A 82 4.10 -3.14 -14.06
CA THR A 82 2.65 -3.01 -14.24
C THR A 82 2.00 -2.36 -13.01
N LEU A 83 2.50 -2.72 -11.81
CA LEU A 83 2.12 -2.15 -10.53
C LEU A 83 2.98 -0.92 -10.24
N LYS A 84 2.35 0.17 -9.82
CA LYS A 84 3.00 1.44 -9.50
C LYS A 84 2.56 1.95 -8.13
N GLU A 85 3.38 2.85 -7.59
CA GLU A 85 3.04 3.58 -6.37
C GLU A 85 1.80 4.44 -6.62
N GLY A 86 0.85 4.41 -5.69
CA GLY A 86 -0.45 5.06 -5.83
C GLY A 86 -1.56 4.20 -6.45
N ASP A 87 -1.25 3.02 -6.99
CA ASP A 87 -2.29 2.09 -7.48
C ASP A 87 -3.15 1.58 -6.32
N GLU A 88 -4.47 1.52 -6.52
CA GLU A 88 -5.38 0.94 -5.54
C GLU A 88 -5.50 -0.57 -5.77
N ILE A 89 -5.29 -1.37 -4.73
CA ILE A 89 -5.51 -2.82 -4.75
C ILE A 89 -6.98 -3.09 -4.38
N LEU A 90 -7.78 -3.34 -5.41
CA LEU A 90 -9.21 -3.63 -5.27
C LEU A 90 -9.46 -5.06 -4.76
N ALA A 91 -8.66 -6.02 -5.23
CA ALA A 91 -8.79 -7.42 -4.86
C ALA A 91 -7.47 -8.19 -5.00
N VAL A 92 -7.31 -9.23 -4.17
CA VAL A 92 -6.21 -10.19 -4.23
C VAL A 92 -6.80 -11.58 -4.46
N ASN A 93 -6.41 -12.20 -5.57
CA ASN A 93 -7.01 -13.41 -6.10
C ASN A 93 -8.54 -13.24 -6.21
N SER A 94 -9.29 -14.16 -5.59
CA SER A 94 -10.74 -14.14 -5.53
C SER A 94 -11.28 -13.37 -4.31
N LYS A 95 -10.42 -12.67 -3.55
CA LYS A 95 -10.82 -11.96 -2.33
C LYS A 95 -10.79 -10.44 -2.54
N PRO A 96 -11.94 -9.76 -2.50
CA PRO A 96 -11.98 -8.31 -2.54
C PRO A 96 -11.35 -7.72 -1.27
N LEU A 97 -10.65 -6.60 -1.43
CA LEU A 97 -10.08 -5.82 -0.32
C LEU A 97 -10.88 -4.53 -0.04
N HIS A 98 -11.97 -4.30 -0.75
CA HIS A 98 -12.87 -3.18 -0.47
C HIS A 98 -13.39 -3.24 0.96
N GLY A 99 -13.15 -2.19 1.75
CA GLY A 99 -13.54 -2.11 3.15
C GLY A 99 -12.76 -3.03 4.09
N ALA A 100 -11.68 -3.67 3.62
CA ALA A 100 -10.79 -4.46 4.47
C ALA A 100 -9.96 -3.55 5.38
N SER A 101 -9.63 -4.05 6.57
CA SER A 101 -8.59 -3.42 7.40
C SER A 101 -7.20 -3.66 6.80
N HIS A 102 -6.26 -2.80 7.17
CA HIS A 102 -4.85 -2.94 6.85
C HIS A 102 -4.35 -4.34 7.22
N LYS A 103 -4.66 -4.77 8.44
CA LYS A 103 -4.29 -6.09 8.95
C LYS A 103 -4.91 -7.21 8.13
N GLU A 104 -6.18 -7.09 7.73
CA GLU A 104 -6.84 -8.08 6.89
C GLU A 104 -6.20 -8.18 5.51
N ALA A 105 -5.91 -7.05 4.86
CA ALA A 105 -5.23 -7.03 3.57
C ALA A 105 -3.88 -7.77 3.67
N ILE A 106 -3.06 -7.41 4.66
CA ILE A 106 -1.79 -8.09 4.95
C ILE A 106 -1.99 -9.58 5.20
N ASN A 107 -3.03 -9.95 5.96
CA ASN A 107 -3.32 -11.35 6.24
C ASN A 107 -3.67 -12.13 4.96
N VAL A 108 -4.40 -11.55 4.02
CA VAL A 108 -4.69 -12.16 2.72
C VAL A 108 -3.40 -12.42 1.95
N PHE A 109 -2.49 -11.44 1.90
CA PHE A 109 -1.18 -11.65 1.31
C PHE A 109 -0.41 -12.77 2.03
N LYS A 110 -0.43 -12.82 3.37
CA LYS A 110 0.29 -13.84 4.15
C LYS A 110 -0.31 -15.25 4.05
N GLN A 111 -1.63 -15.35 3.85
CA GLN A 111 -2.32 -16.63 3.68
C GLN A 111 -1.89 -17.37 2.42
N ILE A 112 -1.49 -16.62 1.38
CA ILE A 112 -0.97 -17.18 0.13
C ILE A 112 0.50 -17.57 0.38
N ARG A 113 0.72 -18.84 0.74
CA ARG A 113 2.05 -19.40 1.04
C ARG A 113 2.87 -19.68 -0.23
N SER A 114 2.21 -20.16 -1.28
CA SER A 114 2.81 -20.46 -2.57
C SER A 114 1.74 -20.45 -3.68
N GLY A 115 2.18 -20.27 -4.91
CA GLY A 115 1.33 -20.24 -6.10
C GLY A 115 1.13 -18.83 -6.67
N SER A 116 0.24 -18.72 -7.65
CA SER A 116 -0.03 -17.46 -8.34
C SER A 116 -0.86 -16.51 -7.48
N LEU A 117 -0.48 -15.23 -7.49
CA LEU A 117 -1.13 -14.13 -6.82
C LEU A 117 -1.59 -13.13 -7.88
N LEU A 118 -2.88 -13.11 -8.15
CA LEU A 118 -3.55 -12.17 -9.05
C LEU A 118 -3.96 -10.93 -8.24
N LEU A 119 -3.63 -9.74 -8.71
CA LEU A 119 -4.08 -8.47 -8.16
C LEU A 119 -4.99 -7.79 -9.16
N HIS A 120 -6.11 -7.28 -8.67
CA HIS A 120 -6.94 -6.33 -9.41
C HIS A 120 -6.61 -4.94 -8.91
N ILE A 121 -6.10 -4.09 -9.80
CA ILE A 121 -5.70 -2.72 -9.49
C ILE A 121 -6.54 -1.71 -10.27
N GLY A 122 -6.81 -0.57 -9.64
CA GLY A 122 -7.64 0.52 -10.17
C GLY A 122 -6.88 1.82 -10.34
#